data_AF-A0A960PN88-F1
#
_entry.id   AF-A0A960PN88-F1
#
_cell.length_a   1.000
_cell.length_b   1.000
_cell.length_c   1.000
_cell.angle_alpha   90.00
_cell.angle_beta   90.00
_cell.angle_gamma   90.00
#
_symmetry.space_group_name_H-M   'P 1'
#
loop_
_entity.id
_entity.type
_entity.pdbx_description
1 polymer ?
#
loop_
_entity_poly.entity_id
_entity_poly.type
_entity_poly.pdbx_seq_one_letter_code
_entity_poly.pdbx_strand_id
1 'polypeptide(L)'
;MAPLSTDLHHPESRPYFLWDEQTTIAELRQRLKGDDVHERLRLMAKMLREARDLDVWEFVRPQEVAEELPRIAHRLGRRRPFWEFLIGGWREDGLL
;
A
#
# COMPACT_ATOMS: atom_id res chain seq x y z
N MET A 1 20.60 11.41 2.31
CA MET A 1 19.25 10.93 1.97
C MET A 1 19.38 9.71 1.09
N ALA A 2 18.67 8.62 1.40
CA ALA A 2 18.60 7.46 0.51
C ALA A 2 17.97 7.84 -0.85
N PRO A 3 18.38 7.21 -1.96
CA PRO A 3 17.82 7.48 -3.28
C PRO A 3 16.38 6.95 -3.39
N LEU A 4 15.55 7.60 -4.23
CA LEU A 4 14.28 7.03 -4.66
C LEU A 4 14.55 5.91 -5.67
N SER A 5 13.83 4.81 -5.56
CA SER A 5 13.98 3.63 -6.40
C SER A 5 12.63 3.09 -6.86
N THR A 6 12.60 2.63 -8.11
CA THR A 6 11.53 1.78 -8.65
C THR A 6 11.79 0.30 -8.41
N ASP A 7 13.02 -0.07 -8.05
CA ASP A 7 13.33 -1.42 -7.58
C ASP A 7 13.02 -1.51 -6.08
N LEU A 8 11.96 -2.26 -5.76
CA LEU A 8 11.36 -2.41 -4.43
C LEU A 8 12.00 -3.54 -3.61
N HIS A 9 13.07 -4.17 -4.14
CA HIS A 9 13.82 -5.22 -3.47
C HIS A 9 15.12 -4.69 -2.84
N HIS A 10 15.51 -3.45 -3.08
CA HIS A 10 16.65 -2.81 -2.41
C HIS A 10 16.24 -2.19 -1.06
N PRO A 11 16.53 -2.84 0.08
CA PRO A 11 15.96 -2.45 1.38
C PRO A 11 16.32 -1.03 1.82
N GLU A 12 17.53 -0.56 1.48
CA GLU A 12 18.07 0.76 1.85
C GLU A 12 17.57 1.91 0.95
N SER A 13 16.87 1.59 -0.14
CA SER A 13 16.31 2.59 -1.04
C SER A 13 14.94 3.06 -0.56
N ARG A 14 14.55 4.26 -0.97
CA ARG A 14 13.21 4.79 -0.72
C ARG A 14 12.29 4.37 -1.85
N PRO A 15 11.07 3.88 -1.57
CA PRO A 15 10.14 3.58 -2.63
C PRO A 15 9.74 4.89 -3.33
N TYR A 16 9.70 4.90 -4.66
CA TYR A 16 9.43 6.10 -5.46
C TYR A 16 8.12 6.82 -5.08
N PHE A 17 7.13 6.08 -4.55
CA PHE A 17 5.82 6.60 -4.15
C PHE A 17 5.81 7.24 -2.74
N LEU A 18 6.88 7.12 -1.95
CA LEU A 18 7.08 7.84 -0.68
C LEU A 18 8.11 8.98 -0.83
N TRP A 19 8.00 9.74 -1.92
CA TRP A 19 8.94 10.83 -2.25
C TRP A 19 8.99 11.95 -1.20
N ASP A 20 7.91 12.14 -0.44
CA ASP A 20 7.77 13.12 0.64
C ASP A 20 8.22 12.60 2.01
N GLU A 21 8.51 11.30 2.17
CA GLU A 21 8.91 10.69 3.44
C GLU A 21 10.34 10.14 3.38
N GLN A 22 11.10 10.31 4.46
CA GLN A 22 12.43 9.69 4.61
C GLN A 22 12.29 8.26 5.15
N THR A 23 11.55 7.41 4.44
CA THR A 23 11.28 6.02 4.82
C THR A 23 11.84 5.08 3.75
N THR A 24 12.74 4.19 4.13
CA THR A 24 13.29 3.14 3.27
C THR A 24 12.28 2.01 3.05
N ILE A 25 12.53 1.14 2.07
CA ILE A 25 11.72 -0.05 1.81
C ILE A 25 11.70 -0.98 3.02
N ALA A 26 12.84 -1.18 3.69
CA ALA A 26 12.92 -2.00 4.90
C ALA A 26 12.05 -1.43 6.03
N GLU A 27 12.14 -0.12 6.29
CA GLU A 27 11.34 0.54 7.31
C GLU A 27 9.85 0.52 6.96
N LEU A 28 9.48 0.73 5.69
CA LEU A 28 8.10 0.62 5.24
C LEU A 28 7.52 -0.76 5.56
N ARG A 29 8.25 -1.83 5.24
CA ARG A 29 7.84 -3.22 5.54
C ARG A 29 7.69 -3.45 7.04
N GLN A 30 8.59 -2.90 7.85
CA GLN A 30 8.50 -3.00 9.31
C GLN A 30 7.28 -2.26 9.85
N ARG A 31 7.03 -1.02 9.42
CA ARG A 31 5.88 -0.21 9.88
C ARG A 31 4.55 -0.83 9.47
N LEU A 32 4.46 -1.43 8.29
CA LEU A 32 3.26 -2.15 7.86
C LEU A 32 2.98 -3.42 8.67
N LYS A 33 4.02 -4.04 9.24
CA LYS A 33 3.91 -5.21 10.13
C LYS A 33 3.78 -4.84 11.61
N GLY A 34 3.89 -3.55 11.94
CA GLY A 34 3.86 -3.07 13.30
C GLY A 34 2.45 -3.04 13.91
N ASP A 35 2.41 -2.85 15.23
CA ASP A 35 1.17 -2.83 16.02
C ASP A 35 0.43 -1.48 15.96
N ASP A 36 1.07 -0.43 15.45
CA ASP A 36 0.42 0.87 15.24
C ASP A 36 -0.54 0.80 14.04
N VAL A 37 -1.81 0.55 14.36
CA VAL A 37 -2.90 0.46 13.38
C VAL A 37 -3.08 1.78 12.62
N HIS A 38 -2.90 2.94 13.27
CA HIS A 38 -3.10 4.22 12.61
C HIS A 38 -2.03 4.47 11.54
N GLU A 39 -0.77 4.20 11.89
CA GLU A 39 0.35 4.31 10.97
C GLU A 39 0.22 3.30 9.82
N ARG A 40 -0.11 2.04 10.12
CA ARG A 40 -0.33 1.00 9.11
C ARG A 40 -1.40 1.40 8.09
N LEU A 41 -2.56 1.89 8.56
CA LEU A 41 -3.64 2.33 7.68
C LEU A 41 -3.31 3.61 6.90
N ARG A 42 -2.53 4.52 7.49
CA ARG A 42 -2.02 5.71 6.79
C ARG A 42 -1.11 5.31 5.63
N LEU A 43 -0.15 4.43 5.89
CA LEU A 43 0.82 3.93 4.90
C LEU A 43 0.13 3.12 3.81
N MET A 44 -0.78 2.20 4.17
CA MET A 44 -1.55 1.44 3.19
C MET A 44 -2.37 2.37 2.29
N ALA A 45 -3.11 3.34 2.85
CA ALA A 45 -3.89 4.28 2.06
C ALA A 45 -3.03 5.12 1.11
N LYS A 46 -1.85 5.56 1.56
CA LYS A 46 -0.90 6.30 0.73
C LYS A 46 -0.37 5.43 -0.42
N MET A 47 0.01 4.18 -0.12
CA MET A 47 0.49 3.24 -1.13
C MET A 47 -0.56 2.95 -2.19
N LEU A 48 -1.81 2.66 -1.81
CA LEU A 48 -2.91 2.45 -2.76
C LEU A 48 -3.21 3.69 -3.63
N ARG A 49 -2.85 4.89 -3.18
CA ARG A 49 -3.05 6.13 -3.94
C ARG A 49 -1.91 6.43 -4.90
N GLU A 50 -0.68 6.16 -4.51
CA GLU A 50 0.52 6.67 -5.19
C GLU A 50 1.34 5.57 -5.91
N ALA A 51 1.28 4.31 -5.44
CA ALA A 51 2.01 3.21 -6.05
C ALA A 51 1.33 2.70 -7.32
N ARG A 52 2.10 2.02 -8.17
CA ARG A 52 1.58 1.23 -9.27
C ARG A 52 0.84 0.04 -8.69
N ASP A 53 -0.21 -0.37 -9.36
CA ASP A 53 -1.19 -1.32 -8.83
C ASP A 53 -0.56 -2.67 -8.47
N LEU A 54 0.41 -3.12 -9.28
CA LEU A 54 1.16 -4.36 -9.03
C LEU A 54 2.17 -4.22 -7.90
N ASP A 55 2.80 -3.06 -7.77
CA ASP A 55 3.84 -2.78 -6.77
C ASP A 55 3.27 -2.77 -5.34
N VAL A 56 1.97 -2.55 -5.18
CA VAL A 56 1.28 -2.66 -3.88
C VAL A 56 1.47 -4.05 -3.27
N TRP A 57 1.43 -5.09 -4.11
CA TRP A 57 1.50 -6.48 -3.65
C TRP A 57 2.88 -6.89 -3.14
N GLU A 58 3.90 -6.07 -3.36
CA GLU A 58 5.21 -6.23 -2.72
C GLU A 58 5.16 -5.99 -1.20
N PHE A 59 4.15 -5.29 -0.70
CA PHE A 59 4.10 -4.84 0.70
C PHE A 59 2.91 -5.38 1.49
N VAL A 60 1.79 -5.65 0.83
CA VAL A 60 0.55 -6.10 1.46
C VAL A 60 -0.10 -7.22 0.64
N ARG A 61 -0.92 -8.04 1.28
CA ARG A 61 -1.69 -9.09 0.63
C ARG A 61 -3.06 -8.57 0.17
N PRO A 62 -3.64 -9.15 -0.90
CA PRO A 62 -5.02 -8.87 -1.32
C PRO A 62 -6.05 -8.90 -0.18
N GLN A 63 -5.95 -9.89 0.71
CA GLN A 63 -6.85 -10.05 1.85
C GLN A 63 -6.75 -8.88 2.83
N GLU A 64 -5.53 -8.43 3.14
CA GLU A 64 -5.30 -7.29 4.05
C GLU A 64 -5.88 -6.00 3.47
N VAL A 65 -5.71 -5.80 2.15
CA VAL A 65 -6.35 -4.66 1.47
C VAL A 65 -7.87 -4.80 1.53
N ALA A 66 -8.42 -5.97 1.27
CA ALA A 66 -9.87 -6.19 1.28
C ALA A 66 -10.51 -5.96 2.65
N GLU A 67 -9.84 -6.37 3.73
CA GLU A 67 -10.26 -6.17 5.12
C GLU A 67 -10.24 -4.68 5.50
N GLU A 68 -9.19 -3.95 5.11
CA GLU A 68 -8.99 -2.57 5.56
C GLU A 68 -9.60 -1.53 4.60
N LEU A 69 -9.92 -1.90 3.34
CA LEU A 69 -10.48 -1.01 2.32
C LEU A 69 -11.68 -0.20 2.82
N PRO A 70 -12.68 -0.77 3.53
CA PRO A 70 -13.81 0.01 4.07
C PRO A 70 -13.37 1.16 4.99
N ARG A 71 -12.25 1.01 5.71
CA ARG A 71 -11.73 2.01 6.64
C ARG A 71 -10.89 3.07 5.93
N ILE A 72 -10.17 2.71 4.87
CA ILE A 72 -9.24 3.62 4.19
C ILE A 72 -9.77 4.22 2.88
N ALA A 73 -10.88 3.72 2.33
CA ALA A 73 -11.44 4.13 1.04
C ALA A 73 -11.60 5.65 0.91
N HIS A 74 -12.04 6.34 1.98
CA HIS A 74 -12.19 7.79 2.01
C HIS A 74 -10.88 8.57 1.79
N ARG A 75 -9.72 7.93 2.01
CA ARG A 75 -8.37 8.52 1.84
C ARG A 75 -7.79 8.29 0.44
N LEU A 76 -8.42 7.46 -0.39
CA LEU A 76 -7.90 7.05 -1.70
C LEU A 76 -8.22 8.05 -2.82
N GLY A 77 -9.16 8.97 -2.59
CA GLY A 77 -9.55 9.98 -3.58
C GLY A 77 -9.96 9.34 -4.92
N ARG A 78 -9.34 9.79 -6.02
CA ARG A 78 -9.65 9.31 -7.38
C ARG A 78 -9.34 7.83 -7.61
N ARG A 79 -8.46 7.22 -6.80
CA ARG A 79 -8.10 5.80 -6.91
C ARG A 79 -9.12 4.89 -6.22
N ARG A 80 -10.04 5.44 -5.42
CA ARG A 80 -11.07 4.68 -4.70
C ARG A 80 -11.88 3.75 -5.61
N PRO A 81 -12.48 4.21 -6.74
CA PRO A 81 -13.35 3.35 -7.55
C PRO A 81 -12.60 2.17 -8.17
N PHE A 82 -11.32 2.36 -8.51
CA PHE A 82 -10.47 1.29 -9.02
C PHE A 82 -10.29 0.17 -7.98
N TRP A 83 -9.95 0.53 -6.73
CA TRP A 83 -9.74 -0.47 -5.67
C TRP A 83 -11.03 -1.15 -5.24
N GLU A 84 -12.14 -0.40 -5.17
CA GLU A 84 -13.47 -0.98 -4.91
C GLU A 84 -13.88 -1.97 -6.00
N PHE A 85 -13.66 -1.63 -7.28
CA PHE A 85 -13.90 -2.52 -8.40
C PHE A 85 -13.03 -3.79 -8.34
N LEU A 86 -11.72 -3.64 -8.17
CA LEU A 86 -10.77 -4.76 -8.16
C LEU A 86 -11.06 -5.76 -7.03
N ILE A 87 -11.18 -5.25 -5.80
CA ILE A 87 -11.46 -6.08 -4.62
C ILE A 87 -12.88 -6.65 -4.67
N GLY A 88 -13.85 -5.89 -5.18
CA GLY A 88 -15.21 -6.36 -5.40
C GLY A 88 -15.25 -7.56 -6.35
N GLY A 89 -14.62 -7.43 -7.52
CA GLY A 89 -14.54 -8.52 -8.49
C GLY A 89 -13.88 -9.78 -7.92
N TRP A 90 -12.77 -9.63 -7.18
CA TRP A 90 -12.12 -10.79 -6.54
C TRP A 90 -13.00 -11.51 -5.51
N ARG A 91 -13.86 -10.77 -4.78
CA ARG A 91 -14.83 -11.39 -3.87
C ARG A 91 -15.92 -12.13 -4.63
N GLU A 92 -16.43 -11.55 -5.71
CA GLU A 92 -17.44 -12.18 -6.55
C GLU A 92 -16.93 -13.47 -7.21
N ASP A 93 -15.65 -13.49 -7.59
CA ASP A 93 -14.97 -14.65 -8.17
C ASP A 93 -14.52 -15.70 -7.13
N GLY A 94 -14.71 -15.44 -5.83
CA GLY A 94 -14.33 -16.35 -4.75
C GLY A 94 -12.81 -16.46 -4.49
N LEU A 95 -12.05 -15.42 -4.84
CA LEU A 95 -10.61 -15.33 -4.64
C LEU A 95 -10.21 -14.71 -3.29
N LEU A 96 -11.18 -14.12 -2.58
CA LEU A 96 -11.04 -13.45 -1.29
C LEU A 96 -12.07 -13.93 -0.28
#